data_AF-A0A1F7YSS5-F1
#
_entry.id   AF-A0A1F7YSS5-F1
#
_cell.length_a   1.000
_cell.length_b   1.000
_cell.length_c   1.000
_cell.angle_alpha   90.00
_cell.angle_beta   90.00
_cell.angle_gamma   90.00
#
_symmetry.space_group_name_H-M   'P 1'
#
loop_
_entity.id
_entity.type
_entity.pdbx_description
1 polymer ?
#
loop_
_entity_poly.entity_id
_entity_poly.type
_entity_poly.pdbx_seq_one_letter_code
_entity_poly.pdbx_strand_id
1 'polypeptide(L)'
;MEPLFAQYAGQYGVDKNILERLANCESHFNPNAVSGDYLGMFQFSTSTWQTYRSHMGLDTNPSLRTNIEESIKTASYVVSVRGTAPWPICLN
;
A
#
# COMPACT_ATOMS: atom_id res chain seq x y z
N MET A 1 -4.05 10.77 8.56
CA MET A 1 -3.20 9.90 7.73
C MET A 1 -1.72 10.10 8.00
N GLU A 2 -1.21 11.34 8.09
CA GLU A 2 0.19 11.65 8.46
C GLU A 2 0.83 10.77 9.57
N PRO A 3 0.19 10.49 10.73
CA PRO A 3 0.82 9.64 11.74
C PRO A 3 1.05 8.20 11.24
N LEU A 4 0.18 7.68 10.38
CA LEU A 4 0.25 6.30 9.90
C LEU A 4 1.36 6.12 8.85
N PHE A 5 1.51 7.08 7.93
CA PHE A 5 2.61 7.05 6.96
C PHE A 5 3.96 7.07 7.68
N ALA A 6 4.16 8.01 8.62
CA ALA A 6 5.39 8.10 9.38
C ALA A 6 5.65 6.84 10.25
N GLN A 7 4.61 6.33 10.92
CA GLN A 7 4.70 5.13 11.76
C GLN A 7 5.18 3.92 10.97
N TYR A 8 4.47 3.55 9.90
CA TYR A 8 4.77 2.33 9.16
C TYR A 8 5.98 2.51 8.24
N ALA A 9 6.26 3.73 7.76
CA ALA A 9 7.52 4.04 7.11
C ALA A 9 8.72 3.76 8.03
N GLY A 10 8.66 4.28 9.26
CA GLY A 10 9.69 4.01 10.27
C GLY A 10 9.79 2.54 10.65
N GLN A 11 8.66 1.85 10.81
CA GLN A 11 8.63 0.42 11.14
C GLN A 11 9.32 -0.46 10.08
N TYR A 12 9.15 -0.14 8.79
CA TYR A 12 9.70 -0.94 7.69
C TYR A 12 10.96 -0.34 7.05
N GLY A 13 11.48 0.77 7.59
CA GLY A 13 12.70 1.42 7.09
C GLY A 13 12.57 2.00 5.69
N VAL A 14 11.39 2.52 5.33
CA VAL A 14 11.12 3.13 4.01
C VAL A 14 10.92 4.64 4.16
N ASP A 15 11.12 5.40 3.08
CA ASP A 15 10.83 6.84 3.07
C ASP A 15 9.31 7.06 3.01
N LYS A 16 8.77 7.83 3.96
CA LYS A 16 7.34 8.18 4.00
C LYS A 16 6.90 8.94 2.73
N ASN A 17 7.79 9.75 2.15
CA ASN A 17 7.48 10.53 0.95
C ASN A 17 7.24 9.63 -0.26
N ILE A 18 7.91 8.47 -0.32
CA ILE A 18 7.64 7.46 -1.36
C ILE A 18 6.20 6.95 -1.21
N LEU A 19 5.79 6.59 0.00
CA LEU A 19 4.44 6.07 0.25
C LEU A 19 3.35 7.11 -0.05
N GLU A 20 3.57 8.37 0.35
CA GLU A 20 2.66 9.48 0.06
C GLU A 20 2.54 9.71 -1.46
N ARG A 21 3.67 9.68 -2.19
CA ARG A 21 3.69 9.82 -3.66
C ARG A 21 2.96 8.67 -4.35
N LEU A 22 3.14 7.43 -3.89
CA LEU A 22 2.41 6.27 -4.40
C LEU A 22 0.89 6.40 -4.14
N ALA A 23 0.48 6.72 -2.92
CA ALA A 23 -0.94 6.89 -2.57
C ALA A 23 -1.61 8.02 -3.38
N ASN A 24 -0.89 9.13 -3.60
CA ASN A 24 -1.38 10.21 -4.44
C ASN A 24 -1.53 9.79 -5.90
N CYS A 25 -0.51 9.15 -6.47
CA CYS A 25 -0.49 8.69 -7.86
C CYS A 25 -1.62 7.69 -8.14
N GLU A 26 -1.81 6.71 -7.26
CA GLU A 26 -2.73 5.60 -7.49
C GLU A 26 -4.20 5.97 -7.31
N SER A 27 -4.51 6.87 -6.38
CA SER A 27 -5.91 7.11 -6.01
C SER A 27 -6.22 8.54 -5.54
N HIS A 28 -5.23 9.44 -5.52
CA HIS A 28 -5.33 10.72 -4.81
C HIS A 28 -5.75 10.52 -3.35
N PHE A 29 -5.12 9.54 -2.67
CA PHE A 29 -5.41 9.15 -1.28
C PHE A 29 -6.84 8.63 -1.02
N ASN A 30 -7.56 8.18 -2.05
CA ASN A 30 -8.91 7.66 -1.89
C ASN A 30 -8.90 6.17 -1.46
N PRO A 31 -9.30 5.84 -0.21
CA PRO A 31 -9.32 4.47 0.28
C PRO A 31 -10.39 3.60 -0.40
N ASN A 32 -11.35 4.20 -1.11
CA ASN A 32 -12.42 3.49 -1.80
C ASN A 32 -12.24 3.51 -3.33
N ALA A 33 -11.06 3.88 -3.84
CA ALA A 33 -10.79 3.83 -5.27
C ALA A 33 -10.86 2.40 -5.80
N VAL A 34 -11.55 2.22 -6.94
CA VAL A 34 -11.76 0.92 -7.58
C VAL A 34 -11.40 1.02 -9.06
N SER A 35 -10.58 0.11 -9.54
CA SER A 35 -10.23 -0.04 -10.95
C SER A 35 -10.09 -1.52 -11.30
N GLY A 36 -11.18 -2.16 -11.73
CA GLY A 36 -11.19 -3.61 -11.96
C GLY A 36 -10.93 -4.40 -10.67
N ASP A 37 -9.88 -5.24 -10.67
CA ASP A 37 -9.45 -5.99 -9.48
C ASP A 37 -8.61 -5.13 -8.50
N TYR A 38 -8.18 -3.94 -8.91
CA TYR A 38 -7.40 -3.04 -8.08
C TYR A 38 -8.32 -2.25 -7.15
N LEU A 39 -7.99 -2.25 -5.86
CA LEU A 39 -8.82 -1.67 -4.81
C LEU A 39 -7.95 -0.90 -3.82
N GLY A 40 -8.49 0.23 -3.35
CA GLY A 40 -7.96 0.97 -2.22
C GLY A 40 -6.93 2.02 -2.60
N MET A 41 -6.37 2.64 -1.56
CA MET A 41 -5.50 3.81 -1.72
C MET A 41 -4.23 3.55 -2.55
N PHE A 42 -3.69 2.33 -2.50
CA PHE A 42 -2.50 1.92 -3.25
C PHE A 42 -2.81 1.03 -4.44
N GLN A 43 -4.11 0.87 -4.77
CA GLN A 43 -4.58 0.04 -5.89
C GLN A 43 -3.92 -1.34 -5.88
N PHE A 44 -4.09 -2.09 -4.78
CA PHE A 44 -3.60 -3.47 -4.74
C PHE A 44 -4.56 -4.38 -5.49
N SER A 45 -4.04 -5.30 -6.31
CA SER A 45 -4.83 -6.43 -6.83
C SER A 45 -5.14 -7.42 -5.69
N THR A 46 -6.15 -8.27 -5.88
CA THR A 46 -6.54 -9.27 -4.88
C THR A 46 -5.40 -10.25 -4.58
N SER A 47 -4.74 -10.73 -5.64
CA SER A 47 -3.61 -11.65 -5.53
C SER A 47 -2.39 -11.04 -4.84
N THR A 48 -2.06 -9.79 -5.18
CA THR A 48 -0.93 -9.04 -4.59
C THR A 48 -1.17 -8.82 -3.10
N TRP A 49 -2.37 -8.40 -2.74
CA TRP A 49 -2.76 -8.20 -1.35
C TRP A 49 -2.59 -9.48 -0.53
N GLN A 50 -3.21 -10.57 -0.97
CA GLN A 50 -3.17 -11.85 -0.27
C GLN A 50 -1.73 -12.36 -0.10
N THR A 51 -0.91 -12.24 -1.14
CA THR A 51 0.50 -12.69 -1.11
C THR A 51 1.30 -11.96 -0.04
N TYR A 52 1.32 -10.63 -0.06
CA TYR A 52 2.14 -9.87 0.88
C TYR A 52 1.59 -9.89 2.30
N ARG A 53 0.26 -9.89 2.48
CA ARG A 53 -0.37 -10.07 3.79
C ARG A 53 -0.03 -11.42 4.41
N SER A 54 0.01 -12.48 3.61
CA SER A 54 0.45 -13.80 4.04
C SER A 54 1.92 -13.78 4.48
N HIS A 55 2.81 -13.13 3.73
CA HIS A 55 4.22 -12.98 4.13
C HIS A 55 4.39 -12.18 5.44
N MET A 56 3.50 -11.23 5.72
CA MET A 56 3.47 -10.48 6.97
C MET A 56 2.86 -11.28 8.14
N GLY A 57 2.25 -12.43 7.90
CA GLY A 57 1.50 -13.18 8.90
C GLY A 57 0.20 -12.47 9.34
N LEU A 58 -0.41 -11.68 8.46
CA LEU A 58 -1.61 -10.89 8.74
C LEU A 58 -2.83 -11.37 7.93
N ASP A 59 -4.02 -10.90 8.30
CA ASP A 59 -5.29 -11.26 7.64
C ASP A 59 -5.26 -10.96 6.13
N THR A 60 -5.45 -11.99 5.30
CA THR A 60 -5.40 -11.91 3.85
C THR A 60 -6.71 -11.46 3.20
N ASN A 61 -7.73 -11.09 3.98
CA ASN A 61 -9.02 -10.64 3.46
C ASN A 61 -8.87 -9.44 2.50
N PRO A 62 -9.23 -9.57 1.20
CA PRO A 62 -9.03 -8.51 0.23
C PRO A 62 -9.87 -7.25 0.48
N SER A 63 -10.93 -7.31 1.30
CA SER A 63 -11.72 -6.12 1.63
C SER A 63 -10.95 -5.13 2.50
N LEU A 64 -9.90 -5.58 3.21
CA LEU A 64 -9.05 -4.70 4.03
C LEU A 64 -8.20 -3.72 3.22
N ARG A 65 -8.16 -3.83 1.89
CA ARG A 65 -7.58 -2.82 0.98
C ARG A 65 -8.24 -1.45 1.08
N THR A 66 -9.48 -1.36 1.58
CA THR A 66 -10.13 -0.07 1.83
C THR A 66 -9.87 0.48 3.22
N ASN A 67 -9.29 -0.33 4.12
CA ASN A 67 -8.84 0.17 5.41
C ASN A 67 -7.54 0.94 5.22
N ILE A 68 -7.55 2.21 5.63
CA ILE A 68 -6.41 3.14 5.46
C ILE A 68 -5.16 2.60 6.15
N GLU A 69 -5.29 2.12 7.40
CA GLU A 69 -4.15 1.65 8.19
C GLU A 69 -3.54 0.39 7.59
N GLU A 70 -4.37 -0.62 7.31
CA GLU A 70 -3.92 -1.89 6.73
C GLU A 70 -3.28 -1.69 5.37
N SER A 71 -3.80 -0.74 4.58
CA SER A 71 -3.25 -0.38 3.28
C SER A 71 -1.88 0.28 3.37
N ILE A 72 -1.71 1.26 4.27
CA ILE A 72 -0.41 1.92 4.49
C ILE A 72 0.59 0.90 5.01
N LYS A 73 0.22 0.11 6.03
CA LYS A 73 1.08 -0.92 6.60
C LYS A 73 1.56 -1.94 5.55
N THR A 74 0.65 -2.39 4.70
CA THR A 74 0.98 -3.35 3.63
C THR A 74 1.84 -2.70 2.55
N ALA A 75 1.55 -1.46 2.14
CA ALA A 75 2.39 -0.73 1.18
C ALA A 75 3.80 -0.48 1.72
N SER A 76 3.95 -0.09 2.99
CA SER A 76 5.25 0.07 3.65
C SER A 76 6.07 -1.22 3.61
N TYR A 77 5.44 -2.37 3.89
CA TYR A 77 6.10 -3.66 3.77
C TYR A 77 6.48 -4.00 2.33
N VAL A 78 5.57 -3.83 1.37
CA VAL A 78 5.87 -4.12 -0.05
C VAL A 78 7.03 -3.29 -0.56
N VAL A 79 7.07 -2.00 -0.21
CA VAL A 79 8.18 -1.11 -0.58
C VAL A 79 9.49 -1.54 0.06
N SER A 80 9.49 -2.04 1.30
CA SER A 80 10.73 -2.50 1.94
C SER A 80 11.32 -3.76 1.29
N VAL A 81 10.48 -4.62 0.69
CA VAL A 81 10.94 -5.88 0.08
C VAL A 81 11.13 -5.82 -1.45
N ARG A 82 10.38 -4.98 -2.16
CA ARG A 82 10.43 -4.87 -3.63
C ARG A 82 10.84 -3.50 -4.14
N GLY A 83 11.01 -2.52 -3.25
CA GLY A 83 11.01 -1.12 -3.66
C GLY A 83 9.70 -0.77 -4.34
N THR A 84 9.78 0.04 -5.38
CA THR A 84 8.62 0.65 -6.02
C THR A 84 8.26 -0.01 -7.35
N ALA A 85 8.90 -1.14 -7.66
CA ALA A 85 8.64 -1.92 -8.88
C ALA A 85 7.15 -2.30 -9.10
N PRO A 86 6.32 -2.54 -8.06
CA PRO A 86 4.89 -2.77 -8.25
C PRO A 86 4.11 -1.54 -8.75
N TRP A 87 4.71 -0.35 -8.66
CA TRP A 87 4.13 0.94 -9.08
C TRP A 87 5.02 1.63 -10.12
N PRO A 88 5.22 1.03 -11.32
CA PRO A 88 6.23 1.46 -12.28
C PRO A 88 6.00 2.86 -12.86
N ILE A 89 4.78 3.39 -12.78
CA ILE A 89 4.40 4.69 -13.38
C ILE A 89 4.51 5.83 -12.37
N CYS A 90 4.43 5.54 -11.07
CA CYS A 90 4.24 6.58 -10.05
C CYS A 90 5.50 7.33 -9.63
N LEU A 91 6.68 6.79 -9.93
CA LEU A 91 7.96 7.39 -9.54
C LEU A 91 8.85 7.85 -10.71
N ASN A 92 8.31 7.82 -11.94
CA ASN A 92 8.94 8.50 -13.07
C ASN A 92 8.98 10.02 -12.89
#